data_AF-A0A2P2IG00-F1
#
_entry.id   AF-A0A2P2IG00-F1
#
_cell.length_a   1.000
_cell.length_b   1.000
_cell.length_c   1.000
_cell.angle_alpha   90.00
_cell.angle_beta   90.00
_cell.angle_gamma   90.00
#
_symmetry.space_group_name_H-M   'P 1'
#
loop_
_entity.id
_entity.type
_entity.pdbx_description
1 polymer ?
#
loop_
_entity_poly.entity_id
_entity_poly.type
_entity_poly.pdbx_seq_one_letter_code
_entity_poly.pdbx_strand_id
1 'polypeptide(L)'
;EFSRLNLEYTVLSKRRLIRLVEDHHVSGWDDPRLFTINGVRRRGIPAKAINNFCEKIGVSRSNNYISPKVLNHCARELLDPTSIRGMCVLDPLKITLENYPEGKVEEIECLNVPQNSDLGVHRDPFSRIVYIERSDFRLVDSKSFYGLAPGKE
;
A
#
# COMPACT_ATOMS: atom_id res chain seq x y z
N GLU A 1 -31.19 -7.97 -18.85
CA GLU A 1 -30.94 -7.65 -17.43
C GLU A 1 -29.71 -8.40 -16.94
N PHE A 2 -28.89 -7.78 -16.10
CA PHE A 2 -27.69 -8.37 -15.47
C PHE A 2 -27.75 -8.20 -13.95
N SER A 3 -27.06 -9.04 -13.20
CA SER A 3 -27.03 -8.94 -11.75
C SER A 3 -26.22 -7.73 -11.29
N ARG A 4 -26.67 -7.11 -10.20
CA ARG A 4 -25.96 -5.97 -9.61
C ARG A 4 -24.66 -6.47 -8.97
N LEU A 5 -23.60 -5.66 -9.06
CA LEU A 5 -22.38 -5.85 -8.28
C LEU A 5 -22.70 -5.77 -6.78
N ASN A 6 -22.46 -6.87 -6.07
CA ASN A 6 -22.47 -6.91 -4.62
C ASN A 6 -21.04 -7.18 -4.13
N LEU A 7 -20.52 -6.28 -3.31
CA LEU A 7 -19.19 -6.40 -2.71
C LEU A 7 -19.32 -6.90 -1.28
N GLU A 8 -18.52 -7.89 -0.90
CA GLU A 8 -18.38 -8.30 0.49
C GLU A 8 -17.74 -7.18 1.34
N TYR A 9 -18.01 -7.18 2.64
CA TYR A 9 -17.44 -6.23 3.61
C TYR A 9 -17.64 -4.74 3.26
N THR A 10 -18.58 -4.43 2.36
CA THR A 10 -18.82 -3.10 1.82
C THR A 10 -20.31 -2.77 1.80
N VAL A 11 -20.65 -1.50 1.93
CA VAL A 11 -22.01 -1.00 1.74
C VAL A 11 -22.12 -0.15 0.48
N LEU A 12 -23.05 -0.51 -0.40
CA LEU A 12 -23.32 0.22 -1.66
C LEU A 12 -24.70 0.90 -1.65
N SER A 13 -25.49 0.72 -0.61
CA SER A 13 -26.81 1.34 -0.50
C SER A 13 -26.68 2.82 -0.11
N LYS A 14 -27.31 3.72 -0.89
CA LYS A 14 -27.32 5.17 -0.65
C LYS A 14 -27.66 5.52 0.80
N ARG A 15 -28.72 4.92 1.37
CA ARG A 15 -29.14 5.15 2.76
C ARG A 15 -28.06 4.87 3.80
N ARG A 16 -27.32 3.75 3.65
CA ARG A 16 -26.23 3.41 4.58
C ARG A 16 -25.02 4.31 4.38
N LEU A 17 -24.69 4.66 3.13
CA LEU A 17 -23.58 5.57 2.84
C LEU A 17 -23.84 6.97 3.41
N ILE A 18 -25.07 7.50 3.29
CA ILE A 18 -25.46 8.77 3.89
C ILE A 18 -25.21 8.73 5.41
N ARG A 19 -25.70 7.69 6.10
CA ARG A 19 -25.45 7.53 7.55
C ARG A 19 -23.96 7.50 7.89
N LEU A 20 -23.13 6.79 7.13
CA LEU A 20 -21.68 6.77 7.39
C LEU A 20 -21.04 8.16 7.33
N VAL A 21 -21.53 9.02 6.43
CA VAL A 21 -21.01 10.38 6.25
C VAL A 21 -21.60 11.34 7.29
N GLU A 22 -22.92 11.31 7.51
CA GLU A 22 -23.62 12.19 8.47
C GLU A 22 -23.25 11.87 9.92
N ASP A 23 -23.10 10.59 10.27
CA ASP A 23 -22.70 10.14 11.62
C ASP A 23 -21.16 10.21 11.81
N HIS A 24 -20.43 10.81 10.87
CA HIS A 24 -18.97 11.02 10.92
C HIS A 24 -18.11 9.76 11.12
N HIS A 25 -18.59 8.60 10.69
CA HIS A 25 -17.78 7.37 10.63
C HIS A 25 -16.69 7.44 9.55
N VAL A 26 -16.90 8.29 8.54
CA VAL A 26 -15.93 8.61 7.48
C VAL A 26 -15.74 10.12 7.34
N SER A 27 -14.63 10.54 6.73
CA SER A 27 -14.29 11.97 6.54
C SER A 27 -15.13 12.68 5.47
N GLY A 28 -15.82 11.94 4.60
CA GLY A 28 -16.63 12.48 3.52
C GLY A 28 -16.97 11.45 2.45
N TRP A 29 -17.59 11.92 1.37
CA TRP A 29 -17.99 11.08 0.22
C TRP A 29 -16.81 10.57 -0.63
N ASP A 30 -15.66 11.23 -0.51
CA ASP A 30 -14.40 10.88 -1.15
C ASP A 30 -13.44 10.14 -0.20
N ASP A 31 -13.89 9.75 1.00
CA ASP A 31 -13.04 9.03 1.95
C ASP A 31 -12.47 7.74 1.32
N PRO A 32 -11.15 7.47 1.42
CA PRO A 32 -10.52 6.29 0.84
C PRO A 32 -11.07 4.94 1.31
N ARG A 33 -11.82 4.91 2.44
CA ARG A 33 -12.48 3.72 2.96
C ARG A 33 -13.79 3.40 2.23
N LEU A 34 -14.38 4.37 1.53
CA LEU A 34 -15.59 4.18 0.74
C LEU A 34 -15.28 3.64 -0.66
N PHE A 35 -16.19 2.82 -1.18
CA PHE A 35 -16.17 2.32 -2.57
C PHE A 35 -16.92 3.25 -3.54
N THR A 36 -17.01 4.55 -3.22
CA THR A 36 -17.41 5.56 -4.19
C THR A 36 -16.28 5.73 -5.22
N ILE A 37 -16.61 6.14 -6.45
CA ILE A 37 -15.58 6.39 -7.47
C ILE A 37 -14.57 7.43 -6.98
N ASN A 38 -15.03 8.47 -6.27
CA ASN A 38 -14.15 9.47 -5.67
C ASN A 38 -13.28 8.89 -4.56
N GLY A 39 -13.82 8.05 -3.67
CA GLY A 39 -13.06 7.39 -2.61
C GLY A 39 -11.99 6.45 -3.15
N VAL A 40 -12.35 5.62 -4.13
CA VAL A 40 -11.43 4.71 -4.83
C VAL A 40 -10.32 5.49 -5.54
N ARG A 41 -10.65 6.62 -6.18
CA ARG A 41 -9.66 7.50 -6.81
C ARG A 41 -8.73 8.14 -5.78
N ARG A 42 -9.26 8.69 -4.68
CA ARG A 42 -8.46 9.31 -3.61
C ARG A 42 -7.56 8.29 -2.90
N ARG A 43 -8.00 7.03 -2.82
CA ARG A 43 -7.20 5.90 -2.31
C ARG A 43 -5.97 5.59 -3.19
N GLY A 44 -5.94 6.07 -4.44
CA GLY A 44 -4.85 5.84 -5.38
C GLY A 44 -5.05 4.62 -6.28
N ILE A 45 -6.27 4.10 -6.41
CA ILE A 45 -6.55 2.98 -7.34
C ILE A 45 -6.63 3.54 -8.78
N PRO A 46 -5.80 3.03 -9.72
CA PRO A 46 -5.84 3.47 -11.11
C PRO A 46 -7.19 3.15 -11.77
N ALA A 47 -7.67 4.03 -12.66
CA ALA A 47 -8.92 3.79 -13.39
C ALA A 47 -8.90 2.47 -14.17
N LYS A 48 -7.75 2.12 -14.76
CA LYS A 48 -7.56 0.84 -15.47
C LYS A 48 -7.73 -0.37 -14.54
N ALA A 49 -7.42 -0.26 -13.25
CA ALA A 49 -7.65 -1.34 -12.29
C ALA A 49 -9.15 -1.63 -12.10
N ILE A 50 -9.98 -0.58 -12.12
CA ILE A 50 -11.44 -0.69 -12.01
C ILE A 50 -11.99 -1.38 -13.27
N ASN A 51 -11.49 -1.01 -14.45
CA ASN A 51 -11.89 -1.67 -15.70
C ASN A 51 -11.49 -3.14 -15.73
N ASN A 52 -10.23 -3.46 -15.37
CA ASN A 52 -9.75 -4.83 -15.26
C ASN A 52 -10.57 -5.64 -14.23
N PHE A 53 -10.96 -5.01 -13.12
CA PHE A 53 -11.83 -5.62 -12.12
C PHE A 53 -13.20 -5.97 -12.73
N CYS A 54 -13.84 -5.03 -13.45
CA CYS A 54 -15.11 -5.25 -14.13
C CYS A 54 -15.03 -6.36 -15.19
N GLU A 55 -13.93 -6.43 -15.95
CA GLU A 55 -13.68 -7.51 -16.92
C GLU A 55 -13.53 -8.87 -16.22
N LYS A 56 -12.75 -8.92 -15.13
CA LYS A 56 -12.42 -10.15 -14.40
C LYS A 56 -13.63 -10.76 -13.69
N ILE A 57 -14.54 -9.94 -13.17
CA ILE A 57 -15.78 -10.43 -12.54
C ILE A 57 -16.83 -10.87 -13.57
N GLY A 58 -16.74 -10.34 -14.79
CA GLY A 58 -17.69 -10.60 -15.86
C GLY A 58 -19.11 -10.10 -15.57
N VAL A 59 -20.02 -10.45 -16.47
CA VAL A 59 -21.45 -10.14 -16.35
C VAL A 59 -22.21 -11.45 -16.20
N SER A 60 -22.96 -11.59 -15.11
CA SER A 60 -23.81 -12.75 -14.84
C SER A 60 -25.26 -12.33 -14.65
N ARG A 61 -26.17 -13.30 -14.77
CA ARG A 61 -27.56 -13.15 -14.31
C ARG A 61 -27.76 -13.62 -12.87
N SER A 62 -26.79 -14.36 -12.31
CA SER A 62 -26.79 -14.80 -10.91
C SER A 62 -26.29 -13.72 -9.97
N ASN A 63 -26.92 -13.58 -8.81
CA ASN A 63 -26.42 -12.73 -7.74
C ASN A 63 -25.18 -13.36 -7.10
N ASN A 64 -24.04 -12.68 -7.26
CA ASN A 64 -22.78 -13.11 -6.68
C ASN A 64 -22.26 -12.02 -5.74
N TYR A 65 -21.64 -12.45 -4.63
CA TYR A 65 -20.90 -11.58 -3.73
C TYR A 65 -19.42 -11.66 -4.10
N ILE A 66 -18.81 -10.50 -4.29
CA ILE A 66 -17.44 -10.40 -4.80
C ILE A 66 -16.56 -9.81 -3.70
N SER A 67 -15.46 -10.48 -3.40
CA SER A 67 -14.50 -9.97 -2.44
C SER A 67 -13.82 -8.71 -2.97
N PRO A 68 -13.71 -7.63 -2.18
CA PRO A 68 -12.94 -6.44 -2.54
C PRO A 68 -11.45 -6.71 -2.82
N LYS A 69 -10.94 -7.88 -2.39
CA LYS A 69 -9.58 -8.34 -2.68
C LYS A 69 -9.30 -8.44 -4.18
N VAL A 70 -10.31 -8.72 -5.01
CA VAL A 70 -10.13 -8.79 -6.47
C VAL A 70 -9.75 -7.42 -7.04
N LEU A 71 -10.39 -6.34 -6.59
CA LEU A 71 -10.01 -4.97 -6.98
C LEU A 71 -8.60 -4.62 -6.52
N ASN A 72 -8.25 -4.96 -5.27
CA ASN A 72 -6.90 -4.72 -4.75
C ASN A 72 -5.85 -5.49 -5.57
N HIS A 73 -6.15 -6.71 -6.00
CA HIS A 73 -5.27 -7.51 -6.84
C HIS A 73 -5.10 -6.88 -8.23
N CYS A 74 -6.18 -6.47 -8.91
CA CYS A 74 -6.09 -5.75 -10.18
C CYS A 74 -5.29 -4.44 -10.07
N ALA A 75 -5.40 -3.73 -8.94
CA ALA A 75 -4.60 -2.55 -8.68
C ALA A 75 -3.11 -2.89 -8.50
N ARG A 76 -2.80 -3.94 -7.73
CA ARG A 76 -1.41 -4.41 -7.52
C ARG A 76 -0.76 -4.85 -8.83
N GLU A 77 -1.46 -5.58 -9.68
CA GLU A 77 -0.93 -6.02 -10.99
C GLU A 77 -0.54 -4.84 -11.90
N LEU A 78 -1.26 -3.72 -11.81
CA LEU A 78 -0.93 -2.52 -12.58
C LEU A 78 0.17 -1.68 -11.94
N LEU A 79 0.14 -1.56 -10.62
CA LEU A 79 1.06 -0.70 -9.87
C LEU A 79 2.44 -1.34 -9.71
N ASP A 80 2.55 -2.65 -9.56
CA ASP A 80 3.83 -3.32 -9.34
C ASP A 80 4.86 -3.04 -10.46
N PRO A 81 4.57 -3.16 -11.77
CA PRO A 81 5.57 -2.88 -12.79
C PRO A 81 5.87 -1.39 -13.01
N THR A 82 5.05 -0.47 -12.49
CA THR A 82 5.10 0.97 -12.85
C THR A 82 5.41 1.90 -11.69
N SER A 83 5.18 1.48 -10.44
CA SER A 83 5.36 2.34 -9.27
C SER A 83 6.83 2.43 -8.90
N ILE A 84 7.33 3.66 -8.75
CA ILE A 84 8.68 3.90 -8.21
C ILE A 84 8.70 3.44 -6.76
N ARG A 85 9.70 2.62 -6.41
CA ARG A 85 9.94 2.15 -5.05
C ARG A 85 10.57 3.29 -4.27
N GLY A 86 10.13 3.47 -3.04
CA GLY A 86 10.76 4.36 -2.08
C GLY A 86 10.73 3.72 -0.70
N MET A 87 11.67 4.11 0.15
CA MET A 87 11.71 3.69 1.54
C MET A 87 10.88 4.65 2.40
N CYS A 88 10.05 4.11 3.28
CA CYS A 88 9.29 4.87 4.26
C CYS A 88 9.26 4.09 5.56
N VAL A 89 9.50 4.78 6.68
CA VAL A 89 9.45 4.23 8.04
C VAL A 89 8.26 4.86 8.76
N LEU A 90 7.32 4.02 9.21
CA LEU A 90 6.06 4.44 9.83
C LEU A 90 6.18 4.58 11.35
N ASP A 91 6.88 3.66 12.03
CA ASP A 91 7.19 3.76 13.46
C ASP A 91 8.72 3.82 13.65
N PRO A 92 9.30 5.03 13.63
CA PRO A 92 10.75 5.21 13.55
C PRO A 92 11.46 4.79 14.85
N LEU A 93 12.44 3.92 14.68
CA LEU A 93 13.49 3.62 15.66
C LEU A 93 14.81 4.19 15.16
N LYS A 94 15.37 5.17 15.89
CA LYS A 94 16.64 5.80 15.56
C LYS A 94 17.80 4.86 15.83
N ILE A 95 18.67 4.71 14.85
CA ILE A 95 19.94 3.99 14.94
C ILE A 95 21.09 4.98 14.72
N THR A 96 22.13 4.85 15.53
CA THR A 96 23.38 5.63 15.37
C THR A 96 24.52 4.66 15.06
N LEU A 97 25.13 4.81 13.89
CA LEU A 97 26.24 3.97 13.45
C LEU A 97 27.55 4.51 14.05
N GLU A 98 28.06 3.86 15.09
CA GLU A 98 29.20 4.37 15.87
C GLU A 98 30.48 4.53 15.05
N ASN A 99 30.70 3.63 14.09
CA ASN A 99 31.87 3.59 13.22
C ASN A 99 31.73 4.43 11.93
N TYR A 100 30.64 5.17 11.74
CA TYR A 100 30.43 6.00 10.55
C TYR A 100 30.77 7.48 10.81
N PRO A 101 31.55 8.17 9.94
CA PRO A 101 31.99 9.55 10.20
C PRO A 101 30.84 10.54 10.36
N GLU A 102 30.98 11.48 11.28
CA GLU A 102 30.02 12.56 11.46
C GLU A 102 30.05 13.53 10.27
N GLY A 103 28.87 13.97 9.83
CA GLY A 103 28.73 14.88 8.68
C GLY A 103 28.93 14.23 7.30
N LYS A 104 29.38 12.97 7.22
CA LYS A 104 29.45 12.23 5.95
C LYS A 104 28.05 11.79 5.52
N VAL A 105 27.73 12.05 4.25
CA VAL A 105 26.53 11.56 3.56
C VAL A 105 26.97 10.91 2.26
N GLU A 106 26.50 9.70 2.00
CA GLU A 106 26.71 8.97 0.76
C GLU A 106 25.38 8.79 0.04
N GLU A 107 25.37 9.06 -1.26
CA GLU A 107 24.19 8.83 -2.09
C GLU A 107 24.22 7.39 -2.60
N ILE A 108 23.27 6.57 -2.16
CA ILE A 108 23.13 5.18 -2.61
C ILE A 108 22.18 5.18 -3.82
N GLU A 109 22.63 4.59 -4.92
CA GLU A 109 21.80 4.43 -6.10
C GLU A 109 20.85 3.24 -5.95
N CYS A 110 19.55 3.50 -6.06
CA CYS A 110 18.50 2.50 -5.93
C CYS A 110 17.67 2.44 -7.22
N LEU A 111 17.40 1.22 -7.70
CA LEU A 111 16.51 1.01 -8.84
C LEU A 111 15.10 1.52 -8.52
N ASN A 112 14.54 2.34 -9.41
CA ASN A 112 13.16 2.80 -9.28
C ASN A 112 12.19 1.63 -9.28
N VAL A 113 12.45 0.62 -10.11
CA VAL A 113 11.66 -0.61 -10.20
C VAL A 113 12.62 -1.80 -10.24
N PRO A 114 12.64 -2.69 -9.24
CA PRO A 114 13.60 -3.79 -9.17
C PRO A 114 13.56 -4.74 -10.39
N GLN A 115 12.38 -4.93 -10.98
CA GLN A 115 12.21 -5.80 -12.14
C GLN A 115 12.47 -5.11 -13.48
N ASN A 116 12.74 -3.79 -13.49
CA ASN A 116 12.89 -3.02 -14.71
C ASN A 116 13.89 -1.86 -14.53
N SER A 117 15.14 -2.10 -14.91
CA SER A 117 16.21 -1.11 -14.89
C SER A 117 15.98 0.08 -15.83
N ASP A 118 15.16 -0.08 -16.87
CA ASP A 118 14.90 0.98 -17.86
C ASP A 118 14.05 2.11 -17.29
N LEU A 119 13.39 1.87 -16.14
CA LEU A 119 12.66 2.89 -15.39
C LEU A 119 13.58 3.77 -14.52
N GLY A 120 14.89 3.59 -14.63
CA GLY A 120 15.91 4.44 -14.02
C GLY A 120 16.14 4.17 -12.55
N VAL A 121 16.82 5.11 -11.92
CA VAL A 121 17.29 5.05 -10.53
C VAL A 121 16.91 6.33 -9.79
N HIS A 122 16.80 6.22 -8.47
CA HIS A 122 16.81 7.34 -7.53
C HIS A 122 18.00 7.19 -6.59
N ARG A 123 18.31 8.25 -5.86
CA ARG A 123 19.40 8.27 -4.89
C ARG A 123 18.85 8.50 -3.49
N ASP A 124 19.25 7.63 -2.58
CA ASP A 124 18.89 7.70 -1.17
C ASP A 124 20.11 8.10 -0.33
N PRO A 125 19.99 9.11 0.54
CA PRO A 125 21.10 9.54 1.38
C PRO A 125 21.30 8.58 2.53
N PHE A 126 22.52 8.03 2.63
CA PHE A 126 22.99 7.26 3.76
C PHE A 126 23.89 8.10 4.65
N SER A 127 23.67 8.05 5.95
CA SER A 127 24.43 8.84 6.92
C SER A 127 24.62 8.07 8.23
N ARG A 128 25.36 8.68 9.17
CA ARG A 128 25.57 8.13 10.52
C ARG A 128 24.26 7.82 11.26
N ILE A 129 23.20 8.58 11.00
CA ILE A 129 21.89 8.41 11.65
C ILE A 129 20.93 7.84 10.63
N VAL A 130 20.35 6.69 10.94
CA VAL A 130 19.30 6.04 10.14
C VAL A 130 18.08 5.75 10.99
N TYR A 131 16.95 5.58 10.34
CA TYR A 131 15.71 5.14 10.97
C TYR A 131 15.31 3.81 10.36
N ILE A 132 14.86 2.89 11.22
CA ILE A 132 14.24 1.63 10.81
C ILE A 132 12.85 1.55 11.42
N GLU A 133 12.03 0.61 10.94
CA GLU A 133 10.79 0.28 11.64
C GLU A 133 11.11 -0.29 13.02
N ARG A 134 10.37 0.16 14.03
CA ARG A 134 10.49 -0.39 15.39
C ARG A 134 10.26 -1.90 15.42
N SER A 135 9.40 -2.41 14.54
CA SER A 135 9.12 -3.85 14.42
C SER A 135 10.31 -4.67 13.91
N ASP A 136 11.29 -4.01 13.28
CA ASP A 136 12.47 -4.64 12.68
C ASP A 136 13.62 -4.80 13.69
N PHE A 137 13.45 -4.39 14.95
CA PHE A 137 14.39 -4.66 16.03
C PHE A 137 13.75 -5.36 17.23
N ARG A 138 14.43 -6.36 17.78
CA ARG A 138 14.02 -7.05 19.02
C ARG A 138 15.21 -7.39 19.90
N LEU A 139 15.02 -7.33 21.22
CA LEU A 139 16.06 -7.73 22.20
C LEU A 139 16.29 -9.24 22.26
N VAL A 140 15.25 -10.03 21.98
CA VAL A 140 15.29 -11.49 22.01
C VAL A 140 14.95 -11.99 20.61
N ASP A 141 15.90 -12.71 20.00
CA ASP A 141 15.72 -13.29 18.68
C ASP A 141 14.74 -14.48 18.70
N SER A 142 14.18 -14.80 17.54
CA SER A 142 13.41 -16.02 17.32
C SER A 142 13.68 -16.55 15.91
N LYS A 143 13.53 -17.87 15.71
CA LYS A 143 13.81 -18.51 14.40
C LYS A 143 13.01 -17.93 13.23
N SER A 144 11.83 -17.35 13.50
CA SER A 144 10.95 -16.75 12.49
C SER A 144 11.15 -15.25 12.30
N PHE A 145 12.06 -14.62 13.05
CA PHE A 145 12.33 -13.20 12.94
C PHE A 145 13.52 -12.97 12.00
N TYR A 146 13.37 -12.05 11.05
CA TYR A 146 14.40 -11.74 10.05
C TYR A 146 14.95 -10.31 10.18
N GLY A 147 14.54 -9.57 11.21
CA GLY A 147 15.08 -8.26 11.52
C GLY A 147 16.32 -8.33 12.43
N LEU A 148 16.69 -7.18 12.98
CA LEU A 148 17.86 -6.99 13.82
C LEU A 148 17.62 -7.46 15.27
N ALA A 149 18.58 -8.20 15.81
CA ALA A 149 18.62 -8.57 17.22
C ALA A 149 20.07 -8.61 17.72
N PRO A 150 20.31 -8.47 19.04
CA PRO A 150 21.67 -8.60 19.58
C PRO A 150 22.33 -9.93 19.16
N GLY A 151 23.52 -9.85 18.56
CA GLY A 151 24.26 -11.02 18.06
C GLY A 151 23.77 -11.59 16.73
N LYS A 152 22.84 -10.90 16.05
CA LYS A 152 22.32 -11.25 14.74
C LYS A 152 22.49 -10.07 13.79
N GLU A 153 23.28 -10.29 12.75
CA GLU A 153 23.44 -9.39 11.60
C GLU A 153 22.57 -9.85 10.43
#